data_AF-A0A3R9JG59-F1
#
_entry.id   AF-A0A3R9JG59-F1
#
_cell.length_a   1.000
_cell.length_b   1.000
_cell.length_c   1.000
_cell.angle_alpha   90.00
_cell.angle_beta   90.00
_cell.angle_gamma   90.00
#
_symmetry.space_group_name_H-M   'P 1'
#
loop_
_entity.id
_entity.type
_entity.pdbx_description
1 polymer ?
#
loop_
_entity_poly.entity_id
_entity_poly.type
_entity_poly.pdbx_seq_one_letter_code
_entity_poly.pdbx_strand_id
1 'polypeptide(L)'
;MTLNIKEIQEQGSRLGDVLPRIELVRQLSNSLIMAKNNGVDTDILSGQMAEGLGVIRDQMEQLYRELDGIAVYLLNCENFEELGYKSDENSRCNENDSSRN
;
A
#
# COMPACT_ATOMS: atom_id res chain seq x y z
N MET A 1 -2.95 -18.33 -15.82
CA MET A 1 -2.11 -17.38 -16.58
C MET A 1 -1.05 -16.91 -15.59
N THR A 2 0.20 -17.30 -15.79
CA THR A 2 1.30 -17.12 -14.82
C THR A 2 1.77 -15.68 -14.82
N LEU A 3 1.89 -15.05 -13.64
CA LEU A 3 2.46 -13.71 -13.54
C LEU A 3 3.97 -13.77 -13.68
N ASN A 4 4.48 -13.15 -14.74
CA ASN A 4 5.91 -13.02 -14.93
C ASN A 4 6.44 -11.84 -14.11
N ILE A 5 7.72 -11.85 -13.76
CA ILE A 5 8.41 -10.80 -12.96
C ILE A 5 8.04 -9.36 -13.39
N LYS A 6 7.77 -9.11 -14.68
CA LYS A 6 7.38 -7.78 -15.18
C LYS A 6 6.04 -7.30 -14.63
N GLU A 7 5.07 -8.19 -14.41
CA GLU A 7 3.75 -7.82 -13.89
C GLU A 7 3.83 -7.43 -12.41
N ILE A 8 4.72 -8.08 -11.64
CA ILE A 8 5.02 -7.70 -10.25
C ILE A 8 5.75 -6.35 -10.20
N GLN A 9 6.72 -6.14 -11.10
CA GLN A 9 7.41 -4.84 -11.24
C GLN A 9 6.43 -3.72 -11.62
N GLU A 10 5.46 -4.00 -12.48
CA GLU A 10 4.42 -3.05 -12.87
C GLU A 10 3.53 -2.67 -11.67
N GLN A 11 3.09 -3.64 -10.85
CA GLN A 11 2.38 -3.32 -9.62
C GLN A 11 3.24 -2.53 -8.62
N GLY A 12 4.53 -2.86 -8.51
CA GLY A 12 5.48 -2.09 -7.71
C GLY A 12 5.61 -0.65 -8.19
N SER A 13 5.65 -0.41 -9.49
CA SER A 13 5.65 0.93 -10.08
C SER A 13 4.37 1.69 -9.78
N ARG A 14 3.21 1.04 -9.96
CA ARG A 14 1.90 1.63 -9.64
C ARG A 14 1.78 2.00 -8.16
N LEU A 15 2.29 1.15 -7.26
CA LEU A 15 2.38 1.46 -5.84
C LEU A 15 3.33 2.64 -5.58
N GLY A 16 4.44 2.73 -6.30
CA GLY A 16 5.34 3.88 -6.29
C GLY A 16 4.62 5.20 -6.61
N ASP A 17 3.68 5.19 -7.56
CA ASP A 17 2.89 6.38 -7.95
C ASP A 17 1.80 6.76 -6.93
N VAL A 18 1.47 5.87 -6.01
CA VAL A 18 0.50 6.12 -4.91
C VAL A 18 1.17 6.87 -3.75
N LEU A 19 2.45 6.60 -3.46
CA LEU A 19 3.17 7.18 -2.31
C LEU A 19 3.23 8.73 -2.31
N PRO A 20 3.51 9.43 -3.43
CA PRO A 20 3.52 10.90 -3.45
C PRO A 20 2.18 11.53 -3.10
N ARG A 21 1.07 10.89 -3.47
CA ARG A 21 -0.29 11.37 -3.18
C ARG A 21 -0.65 11.19 -1.70
N ILE A 22 -0.20 10.11 -1.08
CA ILE A 22 -0.31 9.92 0.38
C ILE A 22 0.49 11.00 1.11
N GLU A 23 1.70 11.31 0.65
CA GLU A 23 2.52 12.37 1.25
C GLU A 23 1.87 13.74 1.12
N LEU A 24 1.22 14.05 -0.02
CA LEU A 24 0.47 15.29 -0.20
C LEU A 24 -0.69 15.42 0.82
N VAL A 25 -1.44 14.34 1.05
CA VAL A 25 -2.50 14.30 2.08
C VAL A 25 -1.91 14.56 3.47
N ARG A 26 -0.77 13.94 3.80
CA ARG A 26 -0.07 14.15 5.08
C ARG A 26 0.36 15.60 5.26
N GLN A 27 0.99 16.19 4.24
CA GLN A 27 1.46 17.57 4.28
C GLN A 27 0.31 18.57 4.43
N LEU A 28 -0.78 18.39 3.68
CA LEU A 28 -1.94 19.26 3.78
C LEU A 28 -2.60 19.19 5.16
N SER A 29 -2.75 17.97 5.70
CA SER A 29 -3.28 17.75 7.06
C SER A 29 -2.42 18.44 8.12
N ASN A 30 -1.09 18.32 8.03
CA ASN A 30 -0.17 18.97 8.96
C ASN A 30 -0.25 20.49 8.89
N SER A 31 -0.35 21.06 7.68
CA SER A 31 -0.50 22.51 7.49
C SER A 31 -1.77 23.05 8.15
N LEU A 32 -2.91 22.36 8.01
CA LEU A 32 -4.17 22.75 8.66
C LEU A 32 -4.07 22.68 10.20
N ILE A 33 -3.43 21.64 10.74
CA ILE A 33 -3.18 21.51 12.19
C ILE A 33 -2.29 22.64 12.70
N MET A 34 -1.21 22.97 11.98
CA MET A 34 -0.32 24.08 12.35
C MET A 34 -1.03 25.43 12.30
N ALA A 35 -1.84 25.69 11.26
CA ALA A 35 -2.62 26.91 11.15
C ALA A 35 -3.58 27.08 12.34
N LYS A 36 -4.26 25.99 12.74
CA LYS A 36 -5.09 25.97 13.95
C LYS A 36 -4.28 26.28 15.22
N ASN A 37 -3.14 25.62 15.41
CA ASN A 37 -2.34 25.74 16.63
C ASN A 37 -1.70 27.14 16.78
N ASN A 38 -1.41 27.80 15.65
CA ASN A 38 -0.82 29.14 15.64
C ASN A 38 -1.87 30.26 15.80
N GLY A 39 -3.14 29.91 16.03
CA GLY A 39 -4.20 30.90 16.28
C GLY A 39 -4.54 31.74 15.05
N VAL A 40 -4.45 31.16 13.85
CA VAL A 40 -4.97 31.81 12.63
C VAL A 40 -6.45 32.16 12.84
N ASP A 41 -6.86 33.29 12.26
CA ASP A 41 -8.24 33.75 12.28
C ASP A 41 -9.21 32.61 11.97
N THR A 42 -10.23 32.46 12.81
CA THR A 42 -11.09 31.27 12.80
C THR A 42 -11.95 31.18 11.54
N ASP A 43 -12.33 32.31 10.94
CA ASP A 43 -13.13 32.33 9.71
C ASP A 43 -12.25 31.98 8.50
N ILE A 44 -11.03 32.53 8.45
CA ILE A 44 -10.03 32.18 7.42
C ILE A 44 -9.67 30.69 7.51
N LEU A 45 -9.40 30.20 8.73
CA LEU A 45 -9.04 28.81 8.98
C LEU A 45 -10.19 27.86 8.61
N SER A 46 -11.43 28.23 8.90
CA SER A 46 -12.63 27.45 8.55
C SER A 46 -12.76 27.28 7.04
N GLY A 47 -12.57 28.35 6.27
CA GLY A 47 -12.56 28.30 4.79
C GLY A 47 -11.45 27.39 4.25
N GLN A 48 -10.23 27.55 4.75
CA GLN A 48 -9.09 26.72 4.34
C GLN A 48 -9.24 25.25 4.74
N MET A 49 -9.84 24.96 5.90
CA MET A 49 -10.16 23.60 6.31
C MET A 49 -11.20 22.97 5.39
N ALA A 50 -12.24 23.69 5.00
CA ALA A 50 -13.26 23.16 4.09
C ALA A 50 -12.65 22.77 2.73
N GLU A 51 -11.84 23.66 2.14
CA GLU A 51 -11.16 23.37 0.86
C GLU A 51 -10.13 22.24 1.00
N GLY A 52 -9.27 22.30 2.02
CA GLY A 52 -8.24 21.30 2.24
C GLY A 52 -8.81 19.91 2.52
N LEU A 53 -9.88 19.81 3.32
CA LEU A 53 -10.58 18.54 3.55
C LEU A 53 -11.25 18.03 2.28
N GLY A 54 -11.75 18.90 1.41
CA GLY A 54 -12.25 18.53 0.08
C GLY A 54 -11.19 17.85 -0.77
N VAL A 55 -10.00 18.47 -0.88
CA VAL A 55 -8.86 17.90 -1.62
C VAL A 55 -8.41 16.58 -1.01
N ILE A 56 -8.29 16.49 0.31
CA ILE A 56 -7.90 15.25 1.01
C ILE A 56 -8.90 14.13 0.72
N ARG A 57 -10.20 14.41 0.81
CA ARG A 57 -11.25 13.43 0.53
C ARG A 57 -11.11 12.88 -0.90
N ASP A 58 -11.00 13.76 -1.89
CA ASP A 58 -10.96 13.36 -3.29
C ASP A 58 -9.70 12.54 -3.61
N GLN A 59 -8.55 12.94 -3.07
CA GLN A 59 -7.30 12.18 -3.20
C GLN A 59 -7.37 10.82 -2.48
N MET A 60 -7.96 10.76 -1.28
CA MET A 60 -8.10 9.51 -0.53
C MET A 60 -9.04 8.52 -1.20
N GLU A 61 -10.13 8.97 -1.82
CA GLU A 61 -11.03 8.09 -2.57
C GLU A 61 -10.31 7.48 -3.79
N GLN A 62 -9.55 8.29 -4.52
CA GLN A 62 -8.76 7.79 -5.65
C GLN A 62 -7.69 6.79 -5.19
N LEU A 63 -6.94 7.13 -4.15
CA LEU A 63 -5.92 6.26 -3.55
C LEU A 63 -6.49 4.92 -3.12
N TYR A 64 -7.66 4.92 -2.48
CA TYR A 64 -8.34 3.71 -2.05
C TYR A 64 -8.64 2.78 -3.22
N ARG A 65 -9.22 3.31 -4.31
CA ARG A 65 -9.54 2.53 -5.51
C ARG A 65 -8.30 1.94 -6.18
N GLU A 66 -7.21 2.70 -6.22
CA GLU A 66 -5.96 2.23 -6.83
C GLU A 66 -5.26 1.17 -5.99
N LEU A 67 -5.22 1.36 -4.67
CA LEU A 67 -4.70 0.36 -3.73
C LEU A 67 -5.52 -0.92 -3.74
N ASP A 68 -6.85 -0.81 -3.76
CA ASP A 68 -7.75 -1.97 -3.89
C ASP A 68 -7.50 -2.72 -5.20
N GLY A 69 -7.34 -2.00 -6.31
CA GLY A 69 -6.98 -2.59 -7.60
C GLY A 69 -5.63 -3.32 -7.59
N ILE A 70 -4.61 -2.76 -6.94
CA ILE A 70 -3.30 -3.42 -6.75
C ILE A 70 -3.47 -4.67 -5.86
N ALA A 71 -4.21 -4.57 -4.75
CA ALA A 71 -4.43 -5.67 -3.82
C ALA A 71 -5.20 -6.83 -4.46
N VAL A 72 -6.29 -6.54 -5.18
CA VAL A 72 -7.07 -7.54 -5.94
C VAL A 72 -6.18 -8.23 -6.97
N TYR A 73 -5.36 -7.48 -7.69
CA TYR A 73 -4.44 -8.06 -8.67
C TYR A 73 -3.44 -9.00 -7.97
N LEU A 74 -2.83 -8.56 -6.87
CA LEU A 74 -1.83 -9.33 -6.11
C LEU A 74 -2.41 -10.57 -5.39
N LEU A 75 -3.64 -10.52 -4.88
CA LEU A 75 -4.28 -11.61 -4.15
C LEU A 75 -4.77 -12.74 -5.06
N ASN A 76 -5.14 -12.42 -6.30
CA ASN A 76 -5.57 -13.41 -7.29
C ASN A 76 -4.39 -13.99 -8.10
N CYS A 77 -3.15 -13.75 -7.65
CA CYS A 77 -1.93 -14.31 -8.22
C CYS A 77 -1.73 -15.77 -7.79
N GLU A 78 -1.84 -16.72 -8.72
CA GLU A 78 -1.66 -18.15 -8.43
C GLU A 78 -0.22 -18.68 -8.52
N ASN A 79 0.84 -17.85 -8.58
CA ASN A 79 2.21 -18.41 -8.66
C ASN A 79 3.27 -17.64 -7.86
N PHE A 80 3.63 -18.18 -6.68
CA PHE A 80 4.70 -17.69 -5.82
C PHE A 80 6.06 -18.37 -6.08
N GLU A 81 6.11 -19.42 -6.90
CA GLU A 81 7.34 -20.21 -7.11
C GLU A 81 8.42 -19.48 -7.93
N GLU A 82 8.07 -18.47 -8.73
CA GLU A 82 9.03 -17.68 -9.54
C GLU A 82 9.66 -16.49 -8.80
N LEU A 83 9.23 -16.20 -7.56
CA LEU A 83 9.77 -15.09 -6.76
C LEU A 83 11.12 -15.41 -6.09
N GLY A 84 11.69 -16.59 -6.33
CA GLY A 84 12.94 -17.02 -5.70
C GLY A 84 12.83 -17.25 -4.19
N TYR A 85 11.62 -17.20 -3.63
CA TYR A 85 11.34 -17.75 -2.30
C TYR A 85 11.37 -19.27 -2.42
N LYS A 86 12.53 -19.86 -2.14
CA LYS A 86 12.55 -21.26 -1.74
C LYS A 86 11.85 -21.31 -0.39
N SER A 87 10.60 -21.74 -0.37
CA SER A 87 9.98 -22.21 0.85
C SER A 87 10.89 -23.31 1.37
N ASP A 88 11.56 -23.08 2.50
CA ASP A 88 12.37 -24.08 3.17
C ASP A 88 11.45 -25.16 3.79
N GLU A 89 10.67 -25.83 2.96
CA GLU A 89 9.77 -26.94 3.35
C GLU A 89 10.48 -28.29 3.25
N ASN A 90 11.80 -28.31 3.49
CA ASN A 90 12.54 -29.55 3.67
C ASN A 90 13.25 -29.63 5.02
N SER A 91 12.69 -28.99 6.04
CA SER A 91 12.99 -29.32 7.43
C SER A 91 11.79 -30.03 8.05
N ARG A 92 11.94 -31.35 8.20
CA ARG A 92 11.05 -32.32 8.86
C ARG A 92 10.03 -33.01 7.94
N CYS A 93 10.46 -34.14 7.38
CA CYS A 93 9.82 -35.43 7.61
C CYS A 93 10.78 -36.53 7.16
N ASN A 94 11.38 -37.24 8.13
CA ASN A 94 11.67 -38.67 8.09
C ASN A 94 12.08 -39.07 9.51
N GLU A 95 11.09 -39.10 10.40
CA GLU A 95 11.15 -40.03 11.53
C GLU A 95 10.86 -41.43 10.97
N ASN A 96 11.85 -42.30 11.12
CA ASN A 96 11.77 -43.75 11.34
C ASN A 96 11.22 -44.60 10.19
N ASP A 97 12.04 -45.51 9.64
CA ASP A 97 11.89 -46.91 10.05
C ASP A 97 13.04 -47.86 9.63
N SER A 98 13.15 -48.93 10.41
CA SER A 98 13.81 -50.23 10.15
C SER A 98 15.33 -50.40 10.27
N SER A 99 15.70 -50.82 11.49
CA SER A 99 16.56 -51.96 11.82
C SER A 99 16.76 -53.06 10.75
N ARG A 100 17.87 -53.81 10.90
CA ARG A 100 18.31 -55.07 10.23
C ARG A 100 18.88 -54.86 8.82
N ASN A 101 20.08 -55.31 8.47
CA ASN A 101 20.94 -56.42 8.92
C ASN A 101 22.41 -56.01 8.92
#